data_AF-A0A161S3S4-F1
#
_entry.id   AF-A0A161S3S4-F1
#
_cell.length_a   1.000
_cell.length_b   1.000
_cell.length_c   1.000
_cell.angle_alpha   90.00
_cell.angle_beta   90.00
_cell.angle_gamma   90.00
#
_symmetry.space_group_name_H-M   'P 1'
#
loop_
_entity.id
_entity.type
_entity.pdbx_description
1 polymer ?
#
loop_
_entity_poly.entity_id
_entity_poly.type
_entity_poly.pdbx_seq_one_letter_code
_entity_poly.pdbx_strand_id
1 'polypeptide(L)' 'MRAGKVTRLLESLSEAHETLIAEFIPAGARSHFLASHREALLGLRSLLDAAIDRAKEPPEASGKKSPPSRSRGVIDISD' A
#
# COMPACT_ATOMS: atom_id res chain seq x y z
N MET A 1 16.19 8.52 21.99
CA MET A 1 17.43 8.60 21.17
C MET A 1 17.38 7.86 19.83
N ARG A 2 16.65 6.74 19.67
CA ARG A 2 16.60 5.98 18.39
C ARG A 2 15.82 6.70 17.28
N ALA A 3 14.65 7.24 17.59
CA ALA A 3 13.79 7.97 16.64
C ALA A 3 14.51 9.15 15.98
N GLY A 4 15.23 9.98 16.75
CA GLY A 4 15.98 11.12 16.19
C GLY A 4 17.11 10.74 15.24
N LYS A 5 17.72 9.55 15.40
CA LYS A 5 18.72 9.04 14.44
C LYS A 5 18.05 8.61 13.13
N VAL A 6 16.87 8.00 13.21
CA VAL A 6 16.08 7.59 12.04
C VAL A 6 15.63 8.83 11.27
N THR A 7 15.12 9.87 11.95
CA THR A 7 14.72 11.12 11.31
C THR A 7 15.87 11.75 10.53
N ARG A 8 17.06 11.88 11.13
CA ARG A 8 18.24 12.44 10.45
C ARG A 8 18.66 11.63 9.23
N LEU A 9 18.59 10.30 9.31
CA LEU A 9 18.91 9.45 8.17
C LEU A 9 17.93 9.66 7.00
N LEU A 10 16.63 9.76 7.30
CA LEU A 10 15.60 10.01 6.30
C LEU A 10 15.78 11.39 5.65
N GLU A 11 16.17 12.39 6.44
CA GLU A 11 16.47 13.75 5.95
C GLU A 11 17.68 13.74 5.00
N SER A 12 18.79 13.11 5.38
CA SER A 12 19.95 12.97 4.49
C SER A 12 19.64 12.19 3.21
N LEU A 13 18.78 11.17 3.27
CA LEU A 13 18.33 10.44 2.09
C LEU A 13 17.44 11.31 1.18
N SER A 14 16.60 12.18 1.77
CA SER A 14 15.80 13.15 1.02
C SER A 14 16.68 14.13 0.25
N GLU A 15 17.69 14.70 0.91
CA GLU A 15 18.64 15.62 0.28
C GLU A 15 19.44 14.97 -0.85
N ALA A 16 19.91 13.74 -0.64
CA ALA A 16 20.61 12.98 -1.67
C ALA A 16 19.70 12.71 -2.88
N HIS A 17 18.43 12.38 -2.65
CA HIS A 17 17.46 12.14 -3.70
C HIS A 17 17.17 13.42 -4.52
N GLU A 18 16.99 14.58 -3.87
CA GLU A 18 16.82 15.86 -4.57
C GLU A 18 18.03 16.21 -5.44
N THR A 19 19.24 15.96 -4.92
CA THR A 19 20.50 16.18 -5.66
C THR A 19 20.54 15.30 -6.92
N LEU A 20 20.20 14.01 -6.79
CA LEU A 20 20.18 13.09 -7.94
C LEU A 20 19.14 13.50 -8.98
N ILE A 21 17.96 13.98 -8.57
CA ILE A 21 16.96 14.49 -9.52
C ILE A 21 17.51 15.69 -10.28
N ALA A 22 18.17 16.62 -9.59
CA ALA A 22 18.74 17.80 -10.23
C ALA A 22 19.86 17.43 -11.22
N GLU A 23 20.71 16.47 -10.90
CA GLU A 23 21.87 16.10 -11.70
C GLU A 23 21.52 15.21 -12.90
N PHE A 24 20.57 14.28 -12.74
CA PHE A 24 20.28 13.25 -13.75
C PHE A 24 19.01 13.50 -14.56
N ILE A 25 18.07 14.33 -14.08
CA ILE A 25 16.83 14.62 -14.81
C ILE A 25 16.96 15.95 -15.57
N PRO A 26 16.86 15.94 -16.91
CA PRO A 26 16.89 17.16 -17.71
C PRO A 26 15.84 18.17 -17.25
N ALA A 27 16.19 19.46 -17.20
CA ALA A 27 15.34 20.50 -16.65
C ALA A 27 13.92 20.52 -17.25
N GLY A 28 13.79 20.30 -18.57
CA GLY A 28 12.49 20.25 -19.27
C GLY A 28 11.61 19.03 -18.92
N ALA A 29 12.18 17.98 -18.35
CA ALA A 29 11.46 16.76 -17.97
C ALA A 29 11.19 16.66 -16.46
N ARG A 30 11.77 17.56 -15.64
CA ARG A 30 11.66 17.50 -14.16
C ARG A 30 10.21 17.58 -13.68
N SER A 31 9.38 18.40 -14.30
CA SER A 31 7.96 18.52 -13.94
C SER A 31 7.21 17.18 -14.12
N HIS A 32 7.42 16.51 -15.24
CA HIS A 32 6.82 15.21 -15.54
C HIS A 32 7.35 14.12 -14.61
N PHE A 33 8.67 14.11 -14.36
CA PHE A 33 9.29 13.19 -13.41
C PHE A 33 8.70 13.37 -12.00
N LEU A 34 8.63 14.60 -11.49
CA LEU A 34 8.09 14.89 -10.15
C LEU A 34 6.61 14.55 -10.04
N ALA A 35 5.82 14.79 -11.10
CA ALA A 35 4.41 14.39 -11.15
C ALA A 35 4.27 12.85 -11.10
N SER A 36 5.01 12.13 -11.94
CA SER A 36 5.00 10.66 -11.93
C SER A 36 5.49 10.09 -10.60
N HIS A 37 6.51 10.71 -10.01
CA HIS A 37 7.06 10.31 -8.72
C HIS A 37 6.04 10.49 -7.60
N ARG A 38 5.32 11.62 -7.59
CA ARG A 38 4.23 11.87 -6.64
C ARG A 38 3.15 10.79 -6.73
N GLU A 39 2.70 10.45 -7.93
CA GLU A 39 1.68 9.40 -8.12
C GLU A 39 2.17 8.03 -7.64
N ALA A 40 3.44 7.67 -7.90
CA ALA A 40 4.04 6.44 -7.40
C ALA A 40 4.09 6.39 -5.87
N LEU A 41 4.44 7.50 -5.21
CA LEU A 41 4.44 7.62 -3.74
C LEU A 41 3.04 7.49 -3.14
N LEU A 42 2.02 8.08 -3.80
CA LEU A 42 0.62 7.91 -3.39
C LEU A 42 0.17 6.45 -3.51
N GLY A 43 0.56 5.77 -4.59
CA GLY A 43 0.31 4.34 -4.76
C GLY A 43 0.96 3.49 -3.66
N LEU A 44 2.24 3.73 -3.35
CA LEU A 44 2.94 3.04 -2.27
C LEU A 44 2.26 3.28 -0.92
N ARG A 45 1.86 4.53 -0.64
CA ARG A 45 1.11 4.86 0.58
C ARG A 45 -0.17 4.04 0.68
N SER A 46 -0.96 3.97 -0.40
CA SER A 46 -2.20 3.18 -0.41
C SER A 46 -1.95 1.71 -0.08
N LEU A 47 -0.85 1.12 -0.57
CA LEU A 47 -0.49 -0.27 -0.27
C LEU A 47 -0.09 -0.45 1.20
N LEU A 48 0.65 0.51 1.76
CA LEU A 48 1.05 0.50 3.17
C LEU A 48 -0.16 0.67 4.09
N ASP A 49 -1.07 1.60 3.77
CA ASP A 49 -2.31 1.80 4.52
C ASP A 49 -3.15 0.50 4.54
N ALA A 50 -3.31 -0.16 3.38
CA ALA A 50 -4.01 -1.44 3.31
C ALA A 50 -3.30 -2.57 4.10
N ALA A 51 -1.97 -2.57 4.14
CA ALA A 51 -1.20 -3.53 4.93
C ALA A 51 -1.34 -3.30 6.44
N ILE A 52 -1.37 -2.02 6.85
CA ILE A 52 -1.61 -1.62 8.24
C ILE A 52 -3.01 -2.06 8.66
N ASP A 53 -4.03 -1.87 7.82
CA ASP A 53 -5.40 -2.27 8.15
C ASP A 53 -5.53 -3.78 8.32
N ARG A 54 -4.91 -4.59 7.44
CA ARG A 54 -4.81 -6.05 7.61
C ARG A 54 -4.09 -6.46 8.90
N ALA A 55 -3.10 -5.68 9.34
CA ALA A 55 -2.36 -5.97 10.58
C ALA A 55 -3.16 -5.60 11.84
N LYS A 56 -4.17 -4.73 11.73
CA LYS A 56 -5.09 -4.39 12.83
C LYS A 56 -6.19 -5.42 13.01
N GLU A 57 -6.57 -6.13 11.94
CA GLU A 57 -7.52 -7.24 12.05
C GLU A 57 -6.92 -8.31 12.97
N PRO A 58 -7.59 -8.69 14.07
CA PRO A 58 -7.12 -9.79 14.89
C PRO A 58 -7.05 -11.03 13.99
N PRO A 59 -6.09 -11.95 14.22
CA PRO A 59 -6.07 -13.21 13.49
C PRO A 59 -7.39 -13.92 13.78
N GLU A 60 -8.34 -13.85 12.85
CA GLU A 60 -9.53 -14.68 12.84
C GLU A 60 -9.02 -16.10 13.03
N ALA A 61 -9.42 -16.70 14.15
CA ALA A 61 -9.04 -18.06 14.51
C ALA A 61 -9.36 -18.97 13.32
N SER A 62 -8.32 -19.36 12.60
CA SER A 62 -8.35 -20.36 11.55
C SER A 62 -8.68 -21.72 12.18
N GLY A 63 -9.97 -21.93 12.48
CA GLY A 63 -10.35 -23.10 13.25
C GLY A 63 -11.80 -23.14 13.70
N LYS A 64 -12.76 -23.08 12.76
CA LYS A 64 -13.91 -24.01 12.75
C LYS A 64 -14.69 -23.89 11.44
N LYS A 65 -14.48 -24.92 10.61
CA LYS A 65 -15.25 -25.31 9.42
C LYS A 65 -16.74 -24.94 9.52
N SER A 66 -17.21 -24.05 8.65
CA SER A 66 -18.61 -24.07 8.22
C SER A 66 -18.80 -25.32 7.33
N PRO A 67 -19.72 -26.25 7.63
CA PRO A 67 -20.03 -27.31 6.69
C PRO A 67 -20.75 -26.71 5.47
N PRO A 68 -20.55 -27.25 4.26
CA PRO A 68 -21.33 -26.81 3.11
C PRO A 68 -22.77 -27.31 3.31
N SER A 69 -23.67 -26.42 3.73
CA SER A 69 -25.10 -26.72 3.72
C SER A 69 -25.57 -26.71 2.27
N ARG A 70 -25.57 -27.88 1.65
CA ARG A 70 -26.33 -28.20 0.44
C ARG A 70 -27.83 -28.07 0.76
N SER A 71 -28.45 -26.91 0.55
CA SER A 71 -29.89 -26.86 0.28
C SER A 71 -30.11 -27.13 -1.21
N ARG A 72 -30.25 -28.42 -1.46
CA ARG A 72 -30.76 -29.08 -2.66
C ARG A 72 -32.04 -28.38 -3.12
N GLY A 73 -32.10 -28.01 -4.40
CA GLY A 73 -33.24 -27.33 -4.99
C GLY A 73 -34.55 -28.12 -4.85
N VAL A 74 -35.63 -27.38 -4.62
CA VAL A 74 -37.00 -27.76 -4.94
C VAL A 74 -37.64 -26.48 -5.48
N ILE A 75 -37.84 -26.43 -6.79
CA ILE A 75 -38.76 -25.48 -7.40
C ILE A 75 -40.07 -26.25 -7.47
N ASP A 76 -41.05 -25.86 -6.67
CA ASP A 76 -42.41 -26.37 -6.73
C ASP A 76 -43.14 -25.57 -7.81
N ILE A 77 -43.41 -26.20 -8.95
CA ILE A 77 -44.29 -25.69 -10.00
C ILE A 77 -45.53 -26.58 -9.93
N SER A 78 -46.61 -26.04 -9.37
CA SER A 78 -47.95 -26.62 -9.49
C SER A 78 -48.67 -25.95 -10.66
N ASP A 79 -49.24 -26.80 -11.53
CA ASP A 79 -50.09 -26.46 -12.69
C ASP A 79 -51.35 -25.66 -12.32
#